data_AF-A0A2Z2NK00-F1
#
_entry.id   AF-A0A2Z2NK00-F1
#
_cell.length_a   1.000
_cell.length_b   1.000
_cell.length_c   1.000
_cell.angle_alpha   90.00
_cell.angle_beta   90.00
_cell.angle_gamma   90.00
#
_symmetry.space_group_name_H-M   'P 1'
#
loop_
_entity.id
_entity.type
_entity.pdbx_description
1 polymer ?
#
loop_
_entity_poly.entity_id
_entity_poly.type
_entity_poly.pdbx_seq_one_letter_code
_entity_poly.pdbx_strand_id
1 'polypeptide(L)'
;MLITNAVKYIRKRLYRTVKRTFSKKQLRRSLLKCFGWRHRLRRFPFAQLDSIQIIGNKGVLVQGVLIDPKHQVERVELLLHDNKHSPVEMDLSRFRDERLQTQAIPLHHSEKPGFLSLASLPENSGLSMEKYAMPFGIRLTLVSGRKINRRCRKPTIPPKENLEGVRQILATVPHKTREKRTLFDDVYGPAVEHVWSHRKQTTSEGDLLEYNNHLKPANPAVTVVIPVYGRHDFIEYQLSSFSTDPDMKNHELLFIIDDPRLTSVVKENAEWLKKIYSISFNILYLEQNLGYAGANNAGVRKATAQNILLLNSDVLPIRDGWLTELITATGDNIKNALVGARLLYEDNSVQHDGMEFFASPFVDDLWTNIHPGKGLPVDLFDQNKTLIDRQLITGACLLITKSNYELIGGLDERYILGDFEDSDLCMRARQHGLEIKILQNVELYHLERQSQSLVSSDRWKQELTYYNCWQHTQQWDSAIRRLNTDRHDA
;
A
#
# COMPACT_ATOMS: atom_id res chain seq x y z
N MET A 1 -30.28 24.85 9.67
CA MET A 1 -30.15 23.39 9.67
C MET A 1 -28.68 22.96 9.85
N LEU A 2 -27.75 23.41 9.00
CA LEU A 2 -26.28 23.17 9.09
C LEU A 2 -25.62 23.33 10.45
N ILE A 3 -25.85 24.49 11.06
CA ILE A 3 -25.24 24.88 12.33
C ILE A 3 -25.78 24.03 13.48
N THR A 4 -27.01 23.52 13.33
CA THR A 4 -27.63 22.59 14.27
C THR A 4 -26.91 21.24 14.26
N ASN A 5 -26.37 20.82 13.11
CA ASN A 5 -25.64 19.56 12.94
C ASN A 5 -24.16 19.66 13.32
N ALA A 6 -23.47 20.74 12.95
CA ALA A 6 -22.11 21.00 13.45
C ALA A 6 -22.10 21.08 14.99
N VAL A 7 -23.11 21.73 15.58
CA VAL A 7 -23.29 21.77 17.04
C VAL A 7 -23.67 20.40 17.62
N LYS A 8 -24.43 19.55 16.91
CA LYS A 8 -24.68 18.15 17.33
C LYS A 8 -23.41 17.31 17.31
N TYR A 9 -22.57 17.43 16.28
CA TYR A 9 -21.28 16.74 16.17
C TYR A 9 -20.33 17.17 17.31
N ILE A 10 -20.17 18.49 17.51
CA ILE A 10 -19.39 19.07 18.60
C ILE A 10 -19.95 18.62 19.96
N ARG A 11 -21.29 18.59 20.13
CA ARG A 11 -21.95 18.06 21.35
C ARG A 11 -21.67 16.58 21.58
N LYS A 12 -21.81 15.71 20.56
CA LYS A 12 -21.61 14.26 20.68
C LYS A 12 -20.17 13.92 21.06
N ARG A 13 -19.20 14.71 20.55
CA ARG A 13 -17.76 14.58 20.84
C ARG A 13 -17.37 15.15 22.21
N LEU A 14 -17.92 16.30 22.61
CA LEU A 14 -17.81 16.84 23.98
C LEU A 14 -18.44 15.88 24.99
N TYR A 15 -19.60 15.31 24.69
CA TYR A 15 -20.31 14.38 25.58
C TYR A 15 -19.51 13.10 25.83
N ARG A 16 -18.86 12.54 24.80
CA ARG A 16 -17.94 11.38 24.93
C ARG A 16 -16.67 11.73 25.72
N THR A 17 -16.17 12.96 25.61
CA THR A 17 -15.00 13.43 26.37
C THR A 17 -15.32 13.68 27.84
N VAL A 18 -16.50 14.23 28.15
CA VAL A 18 -16.86 14.69 29.51
C VAL A 18 -17.34 13.54 30.40
N LYS A 19 -17.90 12.45 29.84
CA LYS A 19 -18.40 11.29 30.61
C LYS A 19 -17.28 10.51 31.33
N ARG A 20 -16.02 10.65 30.90
CA ARG A 20 -14.86 9.98 31.52
C ARG A 20 -14.26 10.74 32.71
N THR A 21 -14.69 11.98 33.01
CA THR A 21 -13.90 12.84 33.93
C THR A 21 -14.70 13.81 34.81
N PHE A 22 -16.01 14.00 34.64
CA PHE A 22 -16.74 15.07 35.36
C PHE A 22 -18.12 14.69 35.92
N SER A 23 -18.51 15.33 37.02
CA SER A 23 -19.80 15.13 37.70
C SER A 23 -21.00 15.73 36.94
N LYS A 24 -22.22 15.21 37.17
CA LYS A 24 -23.47 15.66 36.52
C LYS A 24 -23.72 17.18 36.60
N LYS A 25 -23.24 17.86 37.65
CA LYS A 25 -23.40 19.31 37.87
C LYS A 25 -22.49 20.15 36.94
N GLN A 26 -21.28 19.67 36.63
CA GLN A 26 -20.35 20.31 35.68
C GLN A 26 -20.81 20.13 34.21
N LEU A 27 -21.46 19.00 33.90
CA LEU A 27 -22.07 18.74 32.59
C LEU A 27 -23.13 19.79 32.21
N ARG A 28 -24.00 20.17 33.16
CA ARG A 28 -25.05 21.18 32.96
C ARG A 28 -24.47 22.57 32.65
N ARG A 29 -23.41 23.01 33.35
CA ARG A 29 -22.74 24.30 33.08
C ARG A 29 -22.03 24.34 31.72
N SER A 30 -21.41 23.24 31.29
CA SER A 30 -20.78 23.14 29.96
C SER A 30 -21.80 23.09 28.82
N LEU A 31 -22.96 22.45 29.04
CA LEU A 31 -24.07 22.41 28.07
C LEU A 31 -24.75 23.78 27.88
N LEU A 32 -24.85 24.60 28.94
CA LEU A 32 -25.33 25.99 28.88
C LEU A 32 -24.37 26.90 28.10
N LYS A 33 -23.04 26.73 28.26
CA LYS A 33 -22.04 27.40 27.39
C LYS A 33 -22.20 27.00 25.92
N CYS A 34 -22.55 25.75 25.62
CA CYS A 34 -22.79 25.27 24.25
C CYS A 34 -24.03 25.90 23.58
N PHE A 35 -25.02 26.41 24.32
CA PHE A 35 -26.15 27.12 23.72
C PHE A 35 -25.74 28.50 23.15
N GLY A 36 -24.77 29.19 23.77
CA GLY A 36 -24.16 30.40 23.22
C GLY A 36 -23.30 30.17 21.96
N TRP A 37 -22.81 28.94 21.75
CA TRP A 37 -22.03 28.58 20.56
C TRP A 37 -22.85 28.53 19.26
N ARG A 38 -24.16 28.23 19.33
CA ARG A 38 -25.06 28.24 18.16
C ARG A 38 -25.14 29.62 17.49
N HIS A 39 -25.10 30.70 18.28
CA HIS A 39 -25.08 32.07 17.77
C HIS A 39 -23.68 32.56 17.35
N ARG A 40 -22.60 32.06 17.98
CA ARG A 40 -21.23 32.43 17.62
C ARG A 40 -20.71 31.76 16.35
N LEU A 41 -21.03 30.47 16.12
CA LEU A 41 -20.71 29.76 14.88
C LEU A 41 -21.46 30.31 13.65
N ARG A 42 -22.50 31.13 13.85
CA ARG A 42 -23.20 31.88 12.79
C ARG A 42 -22.46 33.14 12.35
N ARG A 43 -21.51 33.66 13.15
CA ARG A 43 -20.95 35.01 12.98
C ARG A 43 -19.44 35.05 12.78
N PHE A 44 -18.70 34.03 13.20
CA PHE A 44 -17.24 34.02 13.11
C PHE A 44 -16.72 32.68 12.61
N PRO A 45 -15.65 32.68 11.80
CA PRO A 45 -15.02 31.45 11.36
C PRO A 45 -14.45 30.69 12.56
N PHE A 46 -14.48 29.37 12.45
CA PHE A 46 -14.03 28.44 13.48
C PHE A 46 -13.09 27.42 12.85
N ALA A 47 -11.89 27.27 13.43
CA ALA A 47 -10.98 26.19 13.09
C ALA A 47 -10.57 25.42 14.33
N GLN A 48 -10.38 24.12 14.16
CA GLN A 48 -9.84 23.22 15.18
C GLN A 48 -8.99 22.13 14.52
N LEU A 49 -7.81 21.84 15.09
CA LEU A 49 -7.01 20.68 14.71
C LEU A 49 -7.56 19.40 15.34
N ASP A 50 -7.66 18.38 14.51
CA ASP A 50 -8.03 17.02 14.87
C ASP A 50 -6.79 16.14 15.02
N SER A 51 -5.86 16.23 14.08
CA SER A 51 -4.57 15.54 14.13
C SER A 51 -3.46 16.43 13.58
N ILE A 52 -2.26 16.15 14.06
CA ILE A 52 -1.01 16.77 13.64
C ILE A 52 -0.01 15.63 13.64
N GLN A 53 0.62 15.38 12.51
CA GLN A 53 1.63 14.34 12.34
C GLN A 53 2.89 15.00 11.79
N ILE A 54 4.03 14.66 12.39
CA ILE A 54 5.33 15.19 12.00
C ILE A 54 5.88 14.32 10.90
N ILE A 55 6.26 14.92 9.77
CA ILE A 55 6.81 14.26 8.60
C ILE A 55 8.26 14.74 8.43
N GLY A 56 9.11 14.35 9.38
CA GLY A 56 10.53 14.72 9.47
C GLY A 56 10.83 16.16 9.02
N ASN A 57 11.62 16.33 7.95
CA ASN A 57 11.99 17.65 7.40
C ASN A 57 10.99 18.21 6.37
N LYS A 58 10.05 17.40 5.87
CA LYS A 58 9.02 17.83 4.90
C LYS A 58 7.97 18.72 5.54
N GLY A 59 7.74 18.55 6.84
CA GLY A 59 6.94 19.46 7.64
C GLY A 59 5.94 18.76 8.54
N VAL A 60 4.74 19.32 8.62
CA VAL A 60 3.69 18.86 9.53
C VAL A 60 2.41 18.61 8.75
N LEU A 61 1.95 17.36 8.74
CA LEU A 61 0.64 16.99 8.22
C LEU A 61 -0.42 17.36 9.25
N VAL A 62 -1.33 18.24 8.87
CA VAL A 62 -2.34 18.83 9.73
C VAL A 62 -3.72 18.50 9.19
N GLN A 63 -4.56 17.88 10.03
CA GLN A 63 -5.97 17.64 9.73
C GLN A 63 -6.84 18.36 10.74
N GLY A 64 -7.95 18.95 10.27
CA GLY A 64 -8.86 19.63 11.16
C GLY A 64 -10.21 19.95 10.55
N VAL A 65 -11.00 20.70 11.31
CA VAL A 65 -12.28 21.25 10.88
C VAL A 65 -12.11 22.75 10.71
N LEU A 66 -12.41 23.27 9.52
CA LEU A 66 -12.59 24.69 9.25
C LEU A 66 -14.06 24.93 8.88
N ILE A 67 -14.71 25.85 9.58
CA ILE A 67 -16.06 26.30 9.32
C ILE A 67 -15.96 27.80 9.07
N ASP A 68 -16.05 28.19 7.79
CA ASP A 68 -16.02 29.59 7.36
C ASP A 68 -17.19 29.91 6.42
N PRO A 69 -18.43 29.99 6.94
CA PRO A 69 -19.64 30.11 6.13
C PRO A 69 -19.78 31.45 5.39
N LYS A 70 -18.85 32.39 5.61
CA LYS A 70 -18.86 33.73 5.02
C LYS A 70 -17.57 34.02 4.23
N HIS A 71 -16.71 33.03 4.01
CA HIS A 71 -15.41 33.18 3.34
C HIS A 71 -14.60 34.35 3.92
N GLN A 72 -14.57 34.46 5.25
CA GLN A 72 -13.90 35.53 5.96
C GLN A 72 -12.45 35.20 6.28
N VAL A 73 -12.03 33.94 6.15
CA VAL A 73 -10.67 33.48 6.40
C VAL A 73 -9.84 33.68 5.13
N GLU A 74 -8.87 34.58 5.23
CA GLU A 74 -7.89 34.86 4.18
C GLU A 74 -6.73 33.86 4.27
N ARG A 75 -6.19 33.66 5.47
CA ARG A 75 -5.04 32.78 5.72
C ARG A 75 -5.19 31.95 6.98
N VAL A 76 -4.57 30.79 6.96
CA VAL A 76 -4.51 29.88 8.10
C VAL A 76 -3.05 29.53 8.35
N GLU A 77 -2.57 29.82 9.56
CA GLU A 77 -1.18 29.65 9.94
C GLU A 77 -1.07 28.69 11.13
N LEU A 78 -0.08 27.80 11.10
CA LEU A 78 0.28 26.91 12.20
C LEU A 78 1.15 27.67 13.21
N LEU A 79 0.79 27.60 14.50
CA LEU A 79 1.53 28.25 15.58
C LEU A 79 2.52 27.27 16.23
N LEU A 80 3.81 27.53 16.06
CA LEU A 80 4.91 26.75 16.65
C LEU A 80 5.22 27.19 18.09
N HIS A 81 5.69 26.29 18.96
CA HIS A 81 5.84 26.57 20.40
C HIS A 81 6.99 27.51 20.75
N ASP A 82 7.99 27.63 19.89
CA ASP A 82 9.03 28.62 20.10
C ASP A 82 8.52 30.01 19.69
N ASN A 83 8.81 31.02 20.51
CA ASN A 83 8.52 32.42 20.17
C ASN A 83 9.55 32.98 19.17
N LYS A 84 10.33 32.13 18.49
CA LYS A 84 11.48 32.52 17.66
C LYS A 84 11.18 32.41 16.17
N HIS A 85 10.30 31.49 15.76
CA HIS A 85 9.93 31.26 14.39
C HIS A 85 8.56 31.86 14.06
N SER A 86 8.46 32.39 12.85
CA SER A 86 7.19 32.88 12.30
C SER A 86 6.19 31.73 12.16
N PRO A 87 4.87 32.01 12.31
CA PRO A 87 3.84 31.04 11.97
C PRO A 87 4.03 30.49 10.56
N VAL A 88 3.76 29.20 10.38
CA VAL A 88 3.86 28.55 9.07
C VAL A 88 2.52 28.68 8.36
N GLU A 89 2.50 29.35 7.22
CA GLU A 89 1.30 29.42 6.39
C GLU A 89 0.96 28.01 5.87
N MET A 90 -0.31 27.64 6.00
CA MET A 90 -0.80 26.34 5.56
C MET A 90 -1.52 26.51 4.23
N ASP A 91 -1.01 25.85 3.19
CA ASP A 91 -1.76 25.70 1.96
C ASP A 91 -2.90 24.71 2.21
N LEU A 92 -4.11 25.24 2.35
CA LEU A 92 -5.26 24.47 2.79
C LEU A 92 -5.95 23.82 1.61
N SER A 93 -5.63 22.54 1.39
CA SER A 93 -6.44 21.70 0.54
C SER A 93 -7.75 21.34 1.28
N ARG A 94 -8.85 21.98 0.88
CA ARG A 94 -10.17 21.85 1.54
C ARG A 94 -10.89 20.57 1.12
N PHE A 95 -10.58 19.45 1.77
CA PHE A 95 -11.24 18.18 1.46
C PHE A 95 -12.48 17.86 2.30
N ARG A 96 -13.52 17.43 1.57
CA ARG A 96 -14.83 16.95 1.99
C ARG A 96 -14.72 15.64 2.78
N ASP A 97 -14.96 15.65 4.09
CA ASP A 97 -15.11 14.41 4.87
C ASP A 97 -16.59 14.00 5.01
N GLU A 98 -16.90 12.77 4.59
CA GLU A 98 -18.20 12.10 4.77
C GLU A 98 -18.47 11.58 6.18
N ARG A 99 -17.50 11.64 7.11
CA ARG A 99 -17.71 11.31 8.54
C ARG A 99 -18.78 12.19 9.21
N LEU A 100 -19.21 13.27 8.53
CA LEU A 100 -20.33 14.13 8.94
C LEU A 100 -21.66 13.83 8.25
N GLN A 101 -21.72 12.90 7.27
CA GLN A 101 -22.93 12.58 6.50
C GLN A 101 -23.90 11.60 7.19
N THR A 102 -23.55 10.99 8.32
CA THR A 102 -24.44 10.00 8.98
C THR A 102 -25.67 10.59 9.68
N GLN A 103 -25.93 11.90 9.64
CA GLN A 103 -27.21 12.48 10.12
C GLN A 103 -27.68 13.61 9.21
N ALA A 104 -28.78 13.36 8.48
CA ALA A 104 -29.38 14.22 7.47
C ALA A 104 -29.62 15.68 7.91
N ILE A 105 -28.94 16.63 7.24
CA ILE A 105 -29.26 18.07 7.20
C ILE A 105 -28.67 18.70 5.91
N PRO A 106 -29.38 19.60 5.19
CA PRO A 106 -28.95 20.21 3.94
C PRO A 106 -27.94 21.35 4.12
N LEU A 107 -26.91 21.31 3.27
CA LEU A 107 -25.91 22.34 2.91
C LEU A 107 -26.28 22.91 1.53
N HIS A 108 -26.12 24.23 1.30
CA HIS A 108 -26.04 24.86 -0.02
C HIS A 108 -24.82 25.83 0.00
N HIS A 109 -23.92 25.94 -0.98
CA HIS A 109 -23.74 25.15 -2.21
C HIS A 109 -22.28 24.76 -2.55
N SER A 110 -21.25 25.11 -1.78
CA SER A 110 -19.87 24.80 -2.19
C SER A 110 -18.94 24.18 -1.13
N GLU A 111 -19.04 24.48 0.16
CA GLU A 111 -18.02 24.01 1.11
C GLU A 111 -18.53 23.11 2.24
N LYS A 112 -17.79 22.02 2.48
CA LYS A 112 -18.03 21.03 3.55
C LYS A 112 -16.97 21.19 4.64
N PRO A 113 -17.35 21.06 5.93
CA PRO A 113 -16.46 21.32 7.07
C PRO A 113 -15.30 20.30 7.16
N GLY A 114 -14.07 20.76 6.95
CA GLY A 114 -12.85 19.95 7.00
C GLY A 114 -11.69 20.65 6.28
N PHE A 115 -10.45 20.40 6.71
CA PHE A 115 -9.26 20.76 5.95
C PHE A 115 -8.11 19.78 6.22
N LEU A 116 -7.23 19.68 5.23
CA LEU A 116 -5.98 18.94 5.30
C LEU A 116 -4.88 19.83 4.72
N SER A 117 -3.68 19.79 5.30
CA SER A 117 -2.54 20.54 4.78
C SER A 117 -1.24 19.87 5.19
N LEU A 118 -0.26 19.85 4.29
CA LEU A 118 1.14 19.59 4.63
C LEU A 118 1.84 20.93 4.78
N ALA A 119 2.03 21.38 6.02
CA ALA A 119 2.66 22.65 6.31
C ALA A 119 4.19 22.49 6.28
N SER A 120 4.85 23.02 5.26
CA SER A 120 6.32 22.98 5.11
C SER A 120 7.00 23.78 6.23
N LEU A 121 7.98 23.17 6.90
CA LEU A 121 8.80 23.92 7.86
C LEU A 121 9.80 24.82 7.11
N PRO A 122 10.12 26.01 7.63
CA PRO A 122 11.12 26.89 7.00
C PRO A 122 12.47 26.18 6.86
N GLU A 123 13.09 26.29 5.68
CA GLU A 123 14.43 25.77 5.40
C GLU A 123 15.46 26.37 6.39
N ASN A 124 16.47 25.57 6.78
CA ASN A 124 17.55 25.97 7.71
C ASN A 124 17.16 26.35 9.15
N SER A 125 15.95 26.00 9.59
CA SER A 125 15.48 26.30 10.96
C SER A 125 16.21 25.54 12.09
N GLY A 126 17.03 24.53 11.77
CA GLY A 126 17.73 23.71 12.78
C GLY A 126 16.79 22.94 13.72
N LEU A 127 15.50 22.84 13.36
CA LEU A 127 14.45 22.26 14.19
C LEU A 127 14.60 20.74 14.25
N SER A 128 15.22 20.23 15.32
CA SER A 128 15.04 18.84 15.76
C SER A 128 13.65 18.70 16.36
N MET A 129 12.71 18.17 15.57
CA MET A 129 11.30 17.96 15.97
C MET A 129 11.13 17.04 17.19
N GLU A 130 12.16 16.25 17.52
CA GLU A 130 12.20 15.41 18.72
C GLU A 130 12.35 16.19 20.02
N LYS A 131 12.88 17.42 19.95
CA LYS A 131 13.24 18.19 21.12
C LYS A 131 12.32 19.40 21.37
N TYR A 132 11.81 20.12 20.35
CA TYR A 132 11.21 21.45 20.64
C TYR A 132 10.07 22.05 19.78
N ALA A 133 9.40 21.35 18.85
CA ALA A 133 8.35 22.00 18.03
C ALA A 133 7.02 21.23 17.97
N MET A 134 6.26 21.21 19.07
CA MET A 134 4.85 20.84 18.99
C MET A 134 4.01 22.06 18.61
N PRO A 135 3.24 22.03 17.51
CA PRO A 135 2.33 23.12 17.23
C PRO A 135 1.32 23.25 18.36
N PHE A 136 1.27 24.42 18.99
CA PHE A 136 0.36 24.64 20.12
C PHE A 136 -0.98 25.20 19.66
N GLY A 137 -1.14 25.54 18.37
CA GLY A 137 -2.36 26.15 17.86
C GLY A 137 -2.40 26.43 16.37
N ILE A 138 -3.52 27.00 15.94
CA ILE A 138 -3.72 27.61 14.62
C ILE A 138 -4.05 29.09 14.81
N ARG A 139 -3.62 29.92 13.87
CA ARG A 139 -4.08 31.29 13.69
C ARG A 139 -4.91 31.40 12.40
N LEU A 140 -6.10 31.97 12.51
CA LEU A 140 -6.90 32.41 11.37
C LEU A 140 -6.70 33.91 11.19
N THR A 141 -6.25 34.32 10.02
CA THR A 141 -6.22 35.72 9.61
C THR A 141 -7.44 35.98 8.74
N LEU A 142 -8.28 36.91 9.16
CA LEU A 142 -9.51 37.26 8.44
C LEU A 142 -9.25 38.35 7.41
N VAL A 143 -10.10 38.45 6.38
CA VAL A 143 -10.08 39.55 5.38
C VAL A 143 -10.12 40.93 6.05
N SER A 144 -10.76 41.05 7.22
CA SER A 144 -10.74 42.28 8.04
C SER A 144 -9.39 42.61 8.70
N GLY A 145 -8.34 41.80 8.51
CA GLY A 145 -7.07 41.86 9.23
C GLY A 145 -7.10 41.28 10.64
N ARG A 146 -8.29 40.96 11.19
CA ARG A 146 -8.42 40.37 12.53
C ARG A 146 -7.79 38.98 12.59
N LYS A 147 -6.97 38.73 13.63
CA LYS A 147 -6.34 37.43 13.90
C LYS A 147 -7.06 36.66 15.01
N ILE A 148 -7.29 35.36 14.82
CA ILE A 148 -7.93 34.47 15.79
C ILE A 148 -7.01 33.29 16.07
N ASN A 149 -6.42 33.25 17.27
CA ASN A 149 -5.61 32.11 17.71
C ASN A 149 -6.48 31.05 18.42
N ARG A 150 -6.17 29.78 18.20
CA ARG A 150 -6.81 28.62 18.83
C ARG A 150 -5.75 27.64 19.30
N ARG A 151 -5.79 27.25 20.57
CA ARG A 151 -4.89 26.23 21.12
C ARG A 151 -5.33 24.82 20.72
N CYS A 152 -4.37 23.94 20.47
CA CYS A 152 -4.60 22.56 20.08
C CYS A 152 -4.50 21.57 21.25
N ARG A 153 -5.11 20.40 21.09
CA ARG A 153 -4.87 19.24 21.96
C ARG A 153 -3.54 18.60 21.58
N LYS A 154 -2.89 17.90 22.53
CA LYS A 154 -1.61 17.23 22.31
C LYS A 154 -1.65 16.40 21.01
N PRO A 155 -0.70 16.62 20.08
CA PRO A 155 -0.65 15.90 18.82
C PRO A 155 -0.28 14.42 19.04
N THR A 156 -0.68 13.57 18.12
CA THR A 156 -0.22 12.17 18.07
C THR A 156 1.01 12.14 17.18
N ILE A 157 2.17 11.87 17.76
CA ILE A 157 3.40 11.65 16.99
C ILE A 157 3.33 10.21 16.46
N PRO A 158 3.33 9.98 15.13
CA PRO A 158 3.40 8.63 14.62
C PRO A 158 4.69 7.95 15.10
N PRO A 159 4.68 6.63 15.33
CA PRO A 159 5.89 5.90 15.68
C PRO A 159 6.99 6.17 14.65
N LYS A 160 8.23 6.34 15.13
CA LYS A 160 9.37 6.57 14.25
C LYS A 160 9.50 5.43 13.23
N GLU A 161 9.64 5.82 11.97
CA GLU A 161 10.40 5.10 10.93
C GLU A 161 9.91 3.69 10.56
N ASN A 162 8.60 3.46 10.34
CA ASN A 162 8.11 2.13 9.94
C ASN A 162 6.72 2.16 9.26
N LEU A 163 6.26 0.99 8.82
CA LEU A 163 4.93 0.72 8.26
C LEU A 163 3.75 1.30 9.07
N GLU A 164 3.87 1.35 10.40
CA GLU A 164 2.81 1.90 11.26
C GLU A 164 2.64 3.41 11.06
N GLY A 165 3.70 4.16 10.74
CA GLY A 165 3.61 5.58 10.39
C GLY A 165 2.84 5.78 9.08
N VAL A 166 3.15 4.97 8.05
CA VAL A 166 2.43 4.95 6.77
C VAL A 166 0.95 4.63 6.99
N ARG A 167 0.65 3.59 7.78
CA ARG A 167 -0.72 3.21 8.16
C ARG A 167 -1.47 4.36 8.81
N GLN A 168 -0.83 5.09 9.72
CA GLN A 168 -1.45 6.22 10.42
C GLN A 168 -1.73 7.42 9.51
N ILE A 169 -0.88 7.68 8.50
CA ILE A 169 -1.12 8.70 7.48
C ILE A 169 -2.30 8.27 6.61
N LEU A 170 -2.24 7.06 6.04
CA LEU A 170 -3.24 6.55 5.09
C LEU A 170 -4.62 6.34 5.73
N ALA A 171 -4.68 5.99 7.01
CA ALA A 171 -5.95 5.90 7.75
C ALA A 171 -6.70 7.25 7.85
N THR A 172 -6.05 8.38 7.54
CA THR A 172 -6.67 9.71 7.53
C THR A 172 -7.26 10.12 6.18
N VAL A 173 -6.96 9.38 5.10
CA VAL A 173 -7.38 9.70 3.73
C VAL A 173 -8.92 9.68 3.62
N PRO A 174 -9.56 10.69 3.00
CA PRO A 174 -11.00 10.72 2.81
C PRO A 174 -11.53 9.64 1.84
N HIS A 175 -12.54 8.88 2.28
CA HIS A 175 -13.07 7.72 1.55
C HIS A 175 -13.77 8.03 0.20
N LYS A 176 -14.45 9.18 0.05
CA LYS A 176 -15.22 9.52 -1.18
C LYS A 176 -14.93 10.93 -1.66
N THR A 177 -13.69 11.14 -2.05
CA THR A 177 -13.25 12.35 -2.72
C THR A 177 -13.03 12.07 -4.21
N ARG A 178 -13.43 13.00 -5.07
CA ARG A 178 -13.21 12.96 -6.53
C ARG A 178 -11.89 13.69 -6.90
N GLU A 179 -11.01 13.80 -5.93
CA GLU A 179 -9.75 14.56 -5.97
C GLU A 179 -8.67 13.78 -5.19
N LYS A 180 -8.74 12.44 -5.23
CA LYS A 180 -7.72 11.54 -4.71
C LYS A 180 -6.36 11.81 -5.34
N ARG A 181 -6.28 12.02 -6.65
CA ARG A 181 -4.99 12.28 -7.31
C ARG A 181 -4.32 13.54 -6.75
N THR A 182 -5.04 14.67 -6.75
CA THR A 182 -4.56 15.93 -6.16
C THR A 182 -4.20 15.79 -4.68
N LEU A 183 -4.98 15.03 -3.91
CA LEU A 183 -4.67 14.72 -2.52
C LEU A 183 -3.34 13.99 -2.33
N PHE A 184 -3.05 13.02 -3.19
CA PHE A 184 -1.78 12.32 -3.18
C PHE A 184 -0.65 13.19 -3.71
N ASP A 185 -0.87 13.97 -4.77
CA ASP A 185 0.12 14.92 -5.32
C ASP A 185 0.60 15.93 -4.26
N ASP A 186 -0.34 16.57 -3.57
CA ASP A 186 -0.03 17.74 -2.74
C ASP A 186 0.28 17.38 -1.27
N VAL A 187 -0.29 16.28 -0.77
CA VAL A 187 -0.31 16.02 0.67
C VAL A 187 0.14 14.61 1.05
N TYR A 188 -0.60 13.59 0.62
CA TYR A 188 -0.39 12.24 1.13
C TYR A 188 0.82 11.54 0.51
N GLY A 189 1.07 11.74 -0.78
CA GLY A 189 2.19 11.16 -1.50
C GLY A 189 3.53 11.55 -0.89
N PRO A 190 3.88 12.85 -0.83
CA PRO A 190 5.12 13.33 -0.22
C PRO A 190 5.26 12.92 1.26
N ALA A 191 4.15 12.84 2.00
CA ALA A 191 4.17 12.46 3.40
C ALA A 191 4.50 10.97 3.59
N VAL A 192 3.86 10.09 2.82
CA VAL A 192 4.10 8.65 2.85
C VAL A 192 5.50 8.33 2.34
N GLU A 193 5.92 8.91 1.22
CA GLU A 193 7.25 8.72 0.63
C GLU A 193 8.36 9.09 1.63
N HIS A 194 8.22 10.22 2.34
CA HIS A 194 9.18 10.63 3.35
C HIS A 194 9.29 9.62 4.50
N VAL A 195 8.15 9.19 5.06
CA VAL A 195 8.14 8.19 6.15
C VAL A 195 8.71 6.86 5.68
N TRP A 196 8.38 6.42 4.47
CA TRP A 196 8.83 5.14 3.93
C TRP A 196 10.31 5.14 3.56
N SER A 197 10.82 6.20 2.94
CA SER A 197 12.24 6.35 2.56
C SER A 197 13.19 6.47 3.75
N HIS A 198 12.71 7.03 4.87
CA HIS A 198 13.49 7.20 6.09
C HIS A 198 13.29 6.05 7.10
N ARG A 199 12.64 4.96 6.68
CA ARG A 199 12.55 3.75 7.51
C ARG A 199 13.96 3.21 7.76
N LYS A 200 14.19 2.65 8.95
CA LYS A 200 15.42 1.89 9.17
C LYS A 200 15.40 0.68 8.24
N GLN A 201 16.30 0.68 7.28
CA GLN A 201 16.59 -0.52 6.50
C GLN A 201 17.47 -1.42 7.37
N THR A 202 17.05 -2.67 7.55
CA THR A 202 17.89 -3.65 8.23
C THR A 202 19.12 -3.92 7.36
N THR A 203 20.30 -3.95 7.96
CA THR A 203 21.53 -4.41 7.30
C THR A 203 21.69 -5.94 7.38
N SER A 204 20.78 -6.63 8.06
CA SER A 204 20.78 -8.08 8.21
C SER A 204 20.36 -8.73 6.90
N GLU A 205 21.15 -9.67 6.39
CA GLU A 205 20.80 -10.47 5.21
C GLU A 205 19.74 -11.55 5.49
N GLY A 206 19.28 -11.66 6.75
CA GLY A 206 18.38 -12.69 7.23
C GLY A 206 19.07 -14.01 7.57
N ASP A 207 18.37 -14.84 8.34
CA ASP A 207 18.82 -16.19 8.72
C ASP A 207 18.30 -17.20 7.69
N LEU A 208 19.19 -17.87 6.95
CA LEU A 208 18.83 -18.95 6.04
C LEU A 208 18.97 -20.31 6.73
N LEU A 209 17.88 -21.08 6.79
CA LEU A 209 17.88 -22.46 7.28
C LEU A 209 17.51 -23.41 6.14
N GLU A 210 18.31 -24.49 6.00
CA GLU A 210 18.10 -25.52 4.97
C GLU A 210 17.49 -26.78 5.59
N TYR A 211 16.49 -27.36 4.90
CA TYR A 211 15.81 -28.57 5.31
C TYR A 211 15.91 -29.64 4.22
N ASN A 212 16.12 -30.89 4.64
CA ASN A 212 16.33 -32.04 3.74
C ASN A 212 17.45 -31.81 2.70
N ASN A 213 18.56 -31.18 3.09
CA ASN A 213 19.66 -30.83 2.18
C ASN A 213 20.25 -32.03 1.40
N HIS A 214 20.13 -33.25 1.92
CA HIS A 214 20.53 -34.47 1.20
C HIS A 214 19.70 -34.76 -0.06
N LEU A 215 18.54 -34.11 -0.22
CA LEU A 215 17.69 -34.17 -1.42
C LEU A 215 17.87 -32.95 -2.34
N LYS A 216 18.74 -32.00 -2.00
CA LYS A 216 18.93 -30.76 -2.76
C LYS A 216 19.51 -31.07 -4.14
N PRO A 217 18.94 -30.53 -5.24
CA PRO A 217 19.53 -30.69 -6.57
C PRO A 217 20.88 -29.98 -6.65
N ALA A 218 21.88 -30.62 -7.25
CA ALA A 218 23.22 -30.04 -7.40
C ALA A 218 23.23 -28.81 -8.31
N ASN A 219 22.40 -28.82 -9.35
CA ASN A 219 22.22 -27.72 -10.31
C ASN A 219 20.72 -27.46 -10.50
N PRO A 220 20.07 -26.69 -9.60
CA PRO A 220 18.64 -26.41 -9.72
C PRO A 220 18.35 -25.67 -11.03
N ALA A 221 17.34 -26.12 -11.77
CA ALA A 221 16.94 -25.47 -13.02
C ALA A 221 16.27 -24.10 -12.77
N VAL A 222 15.59 -23.97 -11.62
CA VAL A 222 14.89 -22.76 -11.16
C VAL A 222 15.00 -22.68 -9.64
N THR A 223 15.15 -21.47 -9.11
CA THR A 223 14.86 -21.17 -7.70
C THR A 223 13.47 -20.56 -7.62
N VAL A 224 12.56 -21.25 -6.93
CA VAL A 224 11.20 -20.79 -6.65
C VAL A 224 11.22 -19.98 -5.35
N VAL A 225 11.06 -18.67 -5.48
CA VAL A 225 11.08 -17.71 -4.37
C VAL A 225 9.65 -17.45 -3.92
N ILE A 226 9.35 -17.79 -2.66
CA ILE A 226 7.99 -17.84 -2.13
C ILE A 226 7.88 -16.97 -0.87
N PRO A 227 7.47 -15.69 -0.97
CA PRO A 227 7.21 -14.89 0.21
C PRO A 227 5.96 -15.39 0.96
N VAL A 228 6.05 -15.48 2.29
CA VAL A 228 4.98 -15.97 3.16
C VAL A 228 4.68 -14.94 4.24
N TYR A 229 3.46 -14.41 4.21
CA TYR A 229 2.96 -13.45 5.19
C TYR A 229 1.61 -13.87 5.78
N GLY A 230 1.49 -13.83 7.11
CA GLY A 230 0.26 -14.15 7.85
C GLY A 230 -0.10 -15.64 7.88
N ARG A 231 -0.49 -16.21 6.73
CA ARG A 231 -0.91 -17.62 6.57
C ARG A 231 0.29 -18.54 6.32
N HIS A 232 1.03 -18.85 7.39
CA HIS A 232 2.21 -19.72 7.29
C HIS A 232 1.86 -21.18 6.94
N ASP A 233 0.61 -21.59 7.10
CA ASP A 233 0.08 -22.90 6.73
C ASP A 233 0.17 -23.18 5.22
N PHE A 234 0.24 -22.14 4.39
CA PHE A 234 0.48 -22.30 2.94
C PHE A 234 1.80 -23.00 2.61
N ILE A 235 2.80 -22.94 3.49
CA ILE A 235 4.05 -23.70 3.34
C ILE A 235 3.73 -25.20 3.27
N GLU A 236 2.86 -25.70 4.15
CA GLU A 236 2.47 -27.11 4.17
C GLU A 236 1.69 -27.50 2.91
N TYR A 237 0.74 -26.68 2.47
CA TYR A 237 -0.02 -26.95 1.25
C TYR A 237 0.87 -27.02 0.01
N GLN A 238 1.81 -26.08 -0.14
CA GLN A 238 2.76 -26.11 -1.24
C GLN A 238 3.74 -27.28 -1.13
N LEU A 239 4.29 -27.58 0.05
CA LEU A 239 5.15 -28.77 0.21
C LEU A 239 4.40 -30.07 -0.07
N SER A 240 3.12 -30.16 0.32
CA SER A 240 2.29 -31.31 0.01
C SER A 240 2.09 -31.50 -1.49
N SER A 241 1.84 -30.41 -2.23
CA SER A 241 1.67 -30.45 -3.69
C SER A 241 3.00 -30.70 -4.40
N PHE A 242 4.08 -30.02 -4.01
CA PHE A 242 5.39 -30.11 -4.67
C PHE A 242 6.11 -31.42 -4.39
N SER A 243 5.92 -32.02 -3.20
CA SER A 243 6.61 -33.28 -2.86
C SER A 243 6.11 -34.49 -3.66
N THR A 244 4.88 -34.42 -4.20
CA THR A 244 4.31 -35.47 -5.06
C THR A 244 4.68 -35.30 -6.52
N ASP A 245 5.03 -34.09 -6.96
CA ASP A 245 5.45 -33.79 -8.32
C ASP A 245 6.96 -34.11 -8.51
N PRO A 246 7.35 -35.11 -9.32
CA PRO A 246 8.75 -35.41 -9.58
C PRO A 246 9.54 -34.25 -10.19
N ASP A 247 8.88 -33.34 -10.92
CA ASP A 247 9.51 -32.16 -11.54
C ASP A 247 10.15 -31.25 -10.50
N MET A 248 9.46 -31.05 -9.38
CA MET A 248 9.88 -30.16 -8.30
C MET A 248 11.20 -30.57 -7.63
N LYS A 249 11.63 -31.82 -7.79
CA LYS A 249 12.94 -32.29 -7.31
C LYS A 249 14.12 -31.68 -8.06
N ASN A 250 13.89 -31.11 -9.24
CA ASN A 250 14.91 -30.44 -10.07
C ASN A 250 15.07 -28.95 -9.73
N HIS A 251 14.29 -28.44 -8.78
CA HIS A 251 14.21 -27.02 -8.46
C HIS A 251 14.57 -26.74 -7.00
N GLU A 252 15.01 -25.52 -6.73
CA GLU A 252 15.23 -25.04 -5.37
C GLU A 252 13.96 -24.36 -4.86
N LEU A 253 13.46 -24.79 -3.69
CA LEU A 253 12.35 -24.15 -3.00
C LEU A 253 12.89 -23.21 -1.91
N LEU A 254 12.57 -21.93 -1.99
CA LEU A 254 13.01 -20.92 -1.04
C LEU A 254 11.82 -20.09 -0.52
N PHE A 255 11.39 -20.39 0.70
CA PHE A 255 10.35 -19.63 1.40
C PHE A 255 10.95 -18.43 2.13
N ILE A 256 10.31 -17.27 2.05
CA ILE A 256 10.75 -16.04 2.71
C ILE A 256 9.75 -15.65 3.79
N ILE A 257 10.19 -15.65 5.05
CA ILE A 257 9.39 -15.24 6.20
C ILE A 257 9.81 -13.82 6.56
N ASP A 258 9.01 -12.84 6.17
CA ASP A 258 9.24 -11.42 6.47
C ASP A 258 8.38 -10.91 7.63
N ASP A 259 7.59 -11.77 8.27
CA ASP A 259 6.89 -11.47 9.51
C ASP A 259 7.60 -12.09 10.71
N PRO A 260 8.38 -11.31 11.49
CA PRO A 260 9.15 -11.82 12.62
C PRO A 260 8.29 -12.51 13.69
N ARG A 261 6.98 -12.20 13.73
CA ARG A 261 6.02 -12.83 14.65
C ARG A 261 5.79 -14.30 14.32
N LEU A 262 6.04 -14.71 13.09
CA LEU A 262 5.85 -16.08 12.61
C LEU A 262 7.12 -16.94 12.75
N THR A 263 8.29 -16.35 12.98
CA THR A 263 9.58 -17.05 12.98
C THR A 263 9.60 -18.28 13.88
N SER A 264 9.13 -18.19 15.13
CA SER A 264 9.15 -19.32 16.06
C SER A 264 8.25 -20.47 15.60
N VAL A 265 6.99 -20.17 15.25
CA VAL A 265 6.03 -21.20 14.84
C VAL A 265 6.43 -21.85 13.51
N VAL A 266 7.01 -21.09 12.57
CA VAL A 266 7.49 -21.63 11.29
C VAL A 266 8.71 -22.53 11.50
N LYS A 267 9.66 -22.17 12.38
CA LYS A 267 10.81 -23.02 12.71
C LYS A 267 10.36 -24.36 13.31
N GLU A 268 9.40 -24.33 14.24
CA GLU A 268 8.83 -25.55 14.83
C GLU A 268 8.11 -26.41 13.78
N ASN A 269 7.29 -25.79 12.92
CA ASN A 269 6.57 -26.51 11.87
C ASN A 269 7.53 -27.11 10.83
N ALA A 270 8.58 -26.40 10.42
CA ALA A 270 9.55 -26.88 9.43
C ALA A 270 10.25 -28.19 9.88
N GLU A 271 10.48 -28.36 11.19
CA GLU A 271 11.05 -29.60 11.76
C GLU A 271 10.13 -30.81 11.63
N TRP A 272 8.81 -30.59 11.57
CA TRP A 272 7.82 -31.64 11.28
C TRP A 272 7.66 -31.85 9.78
N LEU A 273 7.52 -30.76 9.02
CA LEU A 273 7.34 -30.80 7.56
C LEU A 273 8.49 -31.54 6.86
N LYS A 274 9.73 -31.36 7.32
CA LYS A 274 10.89 -32.08 6.75
C LYS A 274 10.81 -33.60 6.91
N LYS A 275 10.11 -34.10 7.93
CA LYS A 275 9.93 -35.55 8.17
C LYS A 275 8.80 -36.15 7.34
N ILE A 276 7.81 -35.33 6.99
CA ILE A 276 6.60 -35.75 6.26
C ILE A 276 6.85 -35.70 4.75
N TYR A 277 7.46 -34.62 4.27
CA TYR A 277 7.62 -34.37 2.84
C TYR A 277 9.05 -34.65 2.38
N SER A 278 9.18 -35.58 1.43
CA SER A 278 10.47 -36.00 0.85
C SER A 278 10.93 -35.06 -0.26
N ILE A 279 11.10 -33.78 0.08
CA ILE A 279 11.62 -32.72 -0.81
C ILE A 279 12.54 -31.78 -0.03
N SER A 280 13.54 -31.20 -0.70
CA SER A 280 14.40 -30.17 -0.10
C SER A 280 13.74 -28.80 -0.18
N PHE A 281 13.83 -28.03 0.90
CA PHE A 281 13.36 -26.65 0.93
C PHE A 281 14.18 -25.82 1.90
N ASN A 282 14.27 -24.53 1.61
CA ASN A 282 15.00 -23.54 2.40
C ASN A 282 14.02 -22.48 2.92
N ILE A 283 14.32 -21.93 4.10
CA ILE A 283 13.54 -20.83 4.66
C ILE A 283 14.49 -19.69 5.05
N LEU A 284 14.27 -18.51 4.47
CA LEU A 284 14.94 -17.26 4.84
C LEU A 284 14.06 -16.47 5.82
N TYR A 285 14.56 -16.20 7.02
CA TYR A 285 13.88 -15.41 8.02
C TYR A 285 14.43 -13.99 8.04
N LEU A 286 13.56 -13.01 7.80
CA LEU A 286 13.90 -11.58 7.86
C LEU A 286 13.47 -10.97 9.18
N GLU A 287 14.17 -9.92 9.60
CA GLU A 287 13.94 -9.25 10.88
C GLU A 287 12.79 -8.22 10.83
N GLN A 288 12.29 -7.90 9.64
CA GLN A 288 11.19 -6.97 9.45
C GLN A 288 10.41 -7.28 8.17
N ASN A 289 9.17 -6.81 8.13
CA ASN A 289 8.34 -6.89 6.95
C ASN A 289 8.82 -5.87 5.92
N LEU A 290 9.34 -6.38 4.81
CA LEU A 290 9.82 -5.59 3.68
C LEU A 290 8.78 -5.48 2.57
N GLY A 291 7.61 -6.12 2.74
CA GLY A 291 6.60 -6.26 1.71
C GLY A 291 7.00 -7.25 0.63
N TYR A 292 6.10 -7.43 -0.33
CA TYR A 292 6.27 -8.38 -1.43
C TYR A 292 7.57 -8.15 -2.22
N ALA A 293 7.84 -6.90 -2.60
CA ALA A 293 9.05 -6.54 -3.34
C ALA A 293 10.33 -6.87 -2.57
N GLY A 294 10.44 -6.43 -1.31
CA GLY A 294 11.65 -6.64 -0.52
C GLY A 294 11.87 -8.10 -0.11
N ALA A 295 10.81 -8.85 0.17
CA ALA A 295 10.89 -10.29 0.46
C ALA A 295 11.38 -11.07 -0.76
N ASN A 296 10.80 -10.83 -1.94
CA ASN A 296 11.27 -11.44 -3.19
C ASN A 296 12.71 -11.05 -3.51
N ASN A 297 13.07 -9.75 -3.42
CA ASN A 297 14.44 -9.30 -3.64
C ASN A 297 15.44 -10.00 -2.72
N ALA A 298 15.09 -10.19 -1.44
CA ALA A 298 15.92 -10.94 -0.49
C ALA A 298 16.08 -12.40 -0.90
N GLY A 299 15.00 -13.05 -1.34
CA GLY A 299 15.03 -14.41 -1.87
C GLY A 299 15.88 -14.55 -3.12
N VAL A 300 15.74 -13.66 -4.10
CA VAL A 300 16.52 -13.69 -5.35
C VAL A 300 18.02 -13.50 -5.08
N ARG A 301 18.40 -12.68 -4.10
CA ARG A 301 19.81 -12.55 -3.69
C ARG A 301 20.39 -13.88 -3.17
N LYS A 302 19.58 -14.69 -2.47
CA LYS A 302 19.98 -16.01 -1.96
C LYS A 302 19.80 -17.15 -2.97
N ALA A 303 19.08 -16.92 -4.06
CA ALA A 303 18.80 -17.92 -5.08
C ALA A 303 20.07 -18.42 -5.77
N THR A 304 20.15 -19.74 -5.99
CA THR A 304 21.32 -20.39 -6.57
C THR A 304 21.16 -20.72 -8.06
N ALA A 305 19.94 -20.80 -8.57
CA ALA A 305 19.67 -21.07 -9.98
C ALA A 305 19.83 -19.81 -10.86
N GLN A 306 20.00 -20.04 -12.17
CA GLN A 306 20.01 -18.96 -13.17
C GLN A 306 18.61 -18.44 -13.50
N ASN A 307 17.58 -19.28 -13.33
CA ASN A 307 16.19 -18.90 -13.53
C ASN A 307 15.52 -18.73 -12.18
N ILE A 308 14.70 -17.69 -12.07
CA ILE A 308 13.98 -17.30 -10.87
C ILE A 308 12.50 -17.38 -11.17
N LEU A 309 11.75 -18.09 -10.34
CA LEU A 309 10.29 -18.01 -10.33
C LEU A 309 9.86 -17.27 -9.07
N LEU A 310 9.24 -16.11 -9.24
CA LEU A 310 8.47 -15.49 -8.17
C LEU A 310 7.13 -16.21 -8.08
N LEU A 311 6.77 -16.72 -6.90
CA LEU A 311 5.55 -17.48 -6.70
C LEU A 311 4.89 -17.08 -5.39
N ASN A 312 3.61 -16.71 -5.43
CA ASN A 312 2.86 -16.49 -4.20
C ASN A 312 2.69 -17.79 -3.40
N SER A 313 2.62 -17.70 -2.08
CA SER A 313 2.48 -18.87 -1.20
C SER A 313 1.12 -19.59 -1.34
N ASP A 314 0.10 -18.91 -1.83
CA ASP A 314 -1.24 -19.42 -2.07
C ASP A 314 -1.51 -19.79 -3.55
N VAL A 315 -0.45 -19.97 -4.33
CA VAL A 315 -0.51 -20.51 -5.70
C VAL A 315 -0.16 -22.00 -5.69
N LEU A 316 -1.03 -22.81 -6.28
CA LEU A 316 -0.91 -24.27 -6.36
C LEU A 316 -1.08 -24.75 -7.80
N PRO A 317 -0.22 -25.66 -8.29
CA PRO A 317 -0.35 -26.19 -9.64
C PRO A 317 -1.54 -27.14 -9.78
N ILE A 318 -2.15 -27.13 -10.97
CA ILE A 318 -3.26 -28.05 -11.30
C ILE A 318 -2.74 -29.44 -11.70
N ARG A 319 -1.52 -29.50 -12.24
CA ARG A 319 -0.90 -30.72 -12.76
C ARG A 319 0.60 -30.73 -12.53
N ASP A 320 1.15 -31.94 -12.45
CA ASP A 320 2.59 -32.17 -12.35
C ASP A 320 3.33 -31.70 -13.61
N GLY A 321 4.61 -31.37 -13.47
CA GLY A 321 5.48 -30.95 -14.59
C GLY A 321 5.22 -29.53 -15.11
N TRP A 322 4.39 -28.75 -14.41
CA TRP A 322 3.99 -27.41 -14.81
C TRP A 322 5.17 -26.43 -14.95
N LEU A 323 6.19 -26.55 -14.08
CA LEU A 323 7.33 -25.64 -14.07
C LEU A 323 8.30 -25.97 -15.21
N THR A 324 8.59 -27.26 -15.45
CA THR A 324 9.30 -27.68 -16.66
C THR A 324 8.57 -27.25 -17.93
N GLU A 325 7.24 -27.31 -17.97
CA GLU A 325 6.49 -26.78 -19.12
C GLU A 325 6.65 -25.27 -19.29
N LEU A 326 6.59 -24.50 -18.21
CA LEU A 326 6.81 -23.06 -18.24
C LEU A 326 8.20 -22.71 -18.77
N ILE A 327 9.24 -23.46 -18.37
CA ILE A 327 10.61 -23.28 -18.85
C ILE A 327 10.73 -23.71 -20.32
N THR A 328 10.29 -24.92 -20.66
CA THR A 328 10.50 -25.48 -22.00
C THR A 328 9.76 -24.72 -23.10
N ALA A 329 8.55 -24.21 -22.81
CA ALA A 329 7.81 -23.37 -23.76
C ALA A 329 8.53 -22.07 -24.11
N THR A 330 9.42 -21.61 -23.23
CA THR A 330 10.20 -20.38 -23.45
C THR A 330 11.49 -20.62 -24.24
N GLY A 331 11.97 -21.87 -24.29
CA GLY A 331 13.19 -22.24 -25.03
C GLY A 331 14.38 -21.31 -24.72
N ASP A 332 15.11 -20.88 -25.75
CA ASP A 332 16.18 -19.88 -25.63
C ASP A 332 15.66 -18.47 -25.31
N ASN A 333 14.35 -18.20 -25.50
CA ASN A 333 13.75 -16.88 -25.35
C ASN A 333 13.55 -16.46 -23.89
N ILE A 334 13.73 -17.35 -22.91
CA ILE A 334 13.62 -16.94 -21.49
C ILE A 334 14.59 -15.81 -21.13
N LYS A 335 15.74 -15.75 -21.83
CA LYS A 335 16.73 -14.68 -21.70
C LYS A 335 16.22 -13.32 -22.19
N ASN A 336 15.12 -13.29 -22.93
CA ASN A 336 14.55 -12.09 -23.54
C ASN A 336 13.13 -11.80 -23.05
N ALA A 337 12.60 -12.53 -22.05
CA ALA A 337 11.22 -12.37 -21.62
C ALA A 337 11.02 -12.53 -20.11
N LEU A 338 9.96 -11.90 -19.61
CA LEU A 338 9.30 -12.29 -18.37
C LEU A 338 8.08 -13.14 -18.75
N VAL A 339 7.87 -14.24 -18.04
CA VAL A 339 6.90 -15.25 -18.44
C VAL A 339 6.01 -15.62 -17.26
N GLY A 340 4.70 -15.41 -17.42
CA GLY A 340 3.70 -15.82 -16.43
C GLY A 340 2.95 -17.09 -16.82
N ALA A 341 2.18 -17.62 -15.87
CA ALA A 341 1.20 -18.68 -16.09
C ALA A 341 -0.22 -18.13 -15.94
N ARG A 342 -1.21 -18.83 -16.52
CA ARG A 342 -2.62 -18.51 -16.28
C ARG A 342 -2.98 -18.88 -14.84
N LEU A 343 -3.62 -17.96 -14.13
CA LEU A 343 -4.11 -18.19 -12.78
C LEU A 343 -5.63 -18.30 -12.78
N LEU A 344 -6.14 -19.30 -12.07
CA LEU A 344 -7.57 -19.58 -11.92
C LEU A 344 -8.00 -19.36 -10.46
N TYR A 345 -9.26 -18.98 -10.30
CA TYR A 345 -9.98 -19.15 -9.04
C TYR A 345 -10.32 -20.63 -8.81
N GLU A 346 -10.72 -20.98 -7.59
CA GLU A 346 -11.09 -22.33 -7.18
C GLU A 346 -12.30 -22.91 -7.93
N ASP A 347 -13.08 -22.06 -8.61
CA ASP A 347 -14.24 -22.41 -9.42
C ASP A 347 -13.91 -22.57 -10.92
N ASN A 348 -12.62 -22.62 -11.28
CA ASN A 348 -12.11 -22.66 -12.66
C ASN A 348 -12.44 -21.41 -13.49
N SER A 349 -12.84 -20.30 -12.86
CA SER A 349 -12.88 -19.01 -13.56
C SER A 349 -11.49 -18.38 -13.63
N VAL A 350 -11.21 -17.70 -14.74
CA VAL A 350 -9.93 -17.00 -14.96
C VAL A 350 -9.77 -15.91 -13.90
N GLN A 351 -8.63 -15.90 -13.22
CA GLN A 351 -8.24 -14.83 -12.32
C GLN A 351 -7.20 -13.90 -12.98
N HIS A 352 -6.25 -14.48 -13.72
CA HIS A 352 -5.22 -13.75 -14.45
C HIS A 352 -4.86 -14.50 -15.73
N ASP A 353 -4.93 -13.80 -16.86
CA ASP A 353 -4.44 -14.27 -18.16
C ASP A 353 -3.65 -13.15 -18.87
N GLY A 354 -2.86 -12.42 -18.08
CA GLY A 354 -2.24 -11.14 -18.41
C GLY A 354 -2.98 -9.95 -17.78
N MET A 355 -2.36 -8.77 -17.89
CA MET A 355 -2.90 -7.50 -17.42
C MET A 355 -2.80 -6.41 -18.49
N GLU A 356 -3.69 -5.43 -18.42
CA GLU A 356 -3.72 -4.24 -19.27
C GLU A 356 -3.89 -2.97 -18.43
N PHE A 357 -3.36 -1.85 -18.93
CA PHE A 357 -3.53 -0.56 -18.29
C PHE A 357 -4.92 0.01 -18.54
N PHE A 358 -5.57 0.47 -17.47
CA PHE A 358 -6.85 1.15 -17.50
C PHE A 358 -6.80 2.44 -16.69
N ALA A 359 -7.07 3.57 -17.36
CA ALA A 359 -7.24 4.85 -16.69
C ALA A 359 -8.58 4.83 -15.96
N SER A 360 -8.54 4.72 -14.64
CA SER A 360 -9.76 4.48 -13.86
C SER A 360 -10.44 5.80 -13.47
N PRO A 361 -11.68 6.05 -13.95
CA PRO A 361 -12.41 7.27 -13.61
C PRO A 361 -12.85 7.31 -12.14
N PHE A 362 -12.72 6.19 -11.41
CA PHE A 362 -13.06 6.09 -9.98
C PHE A 362 -11.94 6.60 -9.07
N VAL A 363 -10.74 6.79 -9.62
CA VAL A 363 -9.54 7.26 -8.90
C VAL A 363 -8.83 8.35 -9.70
N ASP A 364 -9.61 9.27 -10.29
CA ASP A 364 -9.11 10.46 -11.00
C ASP A 364 -8.09 10.14 -12.10
N ASP A 365 -8.43 9.15 -12.94
CA ASP A 365 -7.66 8.72 -14.11
C ASP A 365 -6.23 8.25 -13.79
N LEU A 366 -5.99 7.80 -12.55
CA LEU A 366 -4.80 7.02 -12.23
C LEU A 366 -4.80 5.69 -13.01
N TRP A 367 -3.61 5.24 -13.41
CA TRP A 367 -3.43 3.99 -14.13
C TRP A 367 -3.56 2.80 -13.17
N THR A 368 -4.62 2.03 -13.39
CA THR A 368 -4.89 0.75 -12.72
C THR A 368 -4.61 -0.40 -13.67
N ASN A 369 -4.43 -1.60 -13.12
CA ASN A 369 -4.27 -2.81 -13.91
C ASN A 369 -5.59 -3.60 -13.89
N ILE A 370 -6.09 -3.91 -15.07
CA ILE A 370 -7.21 -4.83 -15.24
C ILE A 370 -6.70 -6.17 -15.74
N HIS A 371 -7.43 -7.24 -15.42
CA HIS A 371 -7.14 -8.59 -15.85
C HIS A 371 -8.20 -8.98 -16.90
N PRO A 372 -7.89 -8.96 -18.21
CA PRO A 372 -8.84 -9.33 -19.24
C PRO A 372 -9.41 -10.72 -19.00
N GLY A 373 -10.72 -10.86 -19.15
CA GLY A 373 -11.39 -12.16 -18.95
C GLY A 373 -11.57 -12.61 -17.50
N LYS A 374 -11.16 -11.81 -16.52
CA LYS A 374 -11.30 -12.14 -15.09
C LYS A 374 -12.77 -12.44 -14.73
N GLY A 375 -12.97 -13.58 -14.07
CA GLY A 375 -14.28 -14.11 -13.66
C GLY A 375 -15.04 -14.87 -14.75
N LEU A 376 -14.49 -14.99 -15.96
CA LEU A 376 -15.07 -15.83 -17.00
C LEU A 376 -14.58 -17.28 -16.85
N PRO A 377 -15.41 -18.29 -17.21
CA PRO A 377 -14.98 -19.68 -17.24
C PRO A 377 -13.77 -19.89 -18.18
N VAL A 378 -12.79 -20.69 -17.72
CA VAL A 378 -11.57 -20.95 -18.50
C VAL A 378 -11.83 -21.62 -19.86
N ASP A 379 -12.89 -22.42 -19.97
CA ASP A 379 -13.29 -23.10 -21.21
C ASP A 379 -13.65 -22.15 -22.37
N LEU A 380 -13.82 -20.84 -22.09
CA LEU A 380 -14.04 -19.81 -23.11
C LEU A 380 -12.75 -19.33 -23.78
N PHE A 381 -11.59 -19.75 -23.29
CA PHE A 381 -10.27 -19.34 -23.77
C PHE A 381 -9.61 -20.45 -24.58
N ASP A 382 -8.68 -20.08 -25.46
CA ASP A 382 -7.84 -21.06 -26.14
C ASP A 382 -7.02 -21.86 -25.12
N GLN A 383 -7.04 -23.19 -25.30
CA GLN A 383 -6.40 -24.19 -24.46
C GLN A 383 -5.10 -24.74 -25.08
N ASN A 384 -4.75 -24.28 -26.29
CA ASN A 384 -3.51 -24.66 -26.94
C ASN A 384 -2.28 -24.15 -26.17
N LYS A 385 -1.13 -24.82 -26.38
CA LYS A 385 0.18 -24.43 -25.80
C LYS A 385 0.71 -23.15 -26.43
N THR A 386 0.04 -22.04 -26.20
CA THR A 386 0.36 -20.77 -26.86
C THR A 386 1.05 -19.85 -25.86
N LEU A 387 2.31 -19.55 -26.16
CA LEU A 387 3.04 -18.47 -25.52
C LEU A 387 2.65 -17.17 -26.22
N ILE A 388 2.01 -16.27 -25.50
CA ILE A 388 1.37 -15.08 -26.06
C ILE A 388 1.89 -13.80 -25.41
N ASP A 389 2.01 -12.75 -26.22
CA ASP A 389 2.41 -11.43 -25.72
C ASP A 389 1.27 -10.78 -24.91
N ARG A 390 1.68 -10.12 -23.82
CA ARG A 390 0.80 -9.34 -22.94
C ARG A 390 1.45 -8.03 -22.60
N GLN A 391 0.66 -7.02 -22.23
CA GLN A 391 1.22 -5.73 -21.78
C GLN A 391 1.92 -5.89 -20.43
N LEU A 392 1.34 -6.68 -19.53
CA LEU A 392 1.81 -6.88 -18.16
C LEU A 392 1.42 -8.29 -17.71
N ILE A 393 2.13 -8.81 -16.72
CA ILE A 393 1.79 -10.04 -15.98
C ILE A 393 1.95 -9.79 -14.48
N THR A 394 1.27 -10.59 -13.66
CA THR A 394 1.34 -10.45 -12.21
C THR A 394 2.60 -11.12 -11.64
N GLY A 395 3.08 -10.61 -10.50
CA GLY A 395 4.15 -11.25 -9.73
C GLY A 395 3.75 -12.60 -9.12
N ALA A 396 2.44 -12.91 -9.02
CA ALA A 396 1.97 -14.12 -8.35
C ALA A 396 2.52 -15.44 -8.95
N CYS A 397 2.84 -15.44 -10.24
CA CYS A 397 3.65 -16.46 -10.88
C CYS A 397 4.43 -15.81 -12.05
N LEU A 398 5.72 -15.54 -11.85
CA LEU A 398 6.56 -14.82 -12.82
C LEU A 398 7.95 -15.45 -12.91
N LEU A 399 8.26 -16.01 -14.07
CA LEU A 399 9.55 -16.59 -14.42
C LEU A 399 10.42 -15.55 -15.14
N ILE A 400 11.67 -15.42 -14.70
CA ILE A 400 12.66 -14.50 -15.27
C ILE A 400 14.07 -15.04 -15.00
N THR A 401 15.05 -14.70 -15.84
CA THR A 401 16.45 -14.99 -15.52
C THR A 401 16.95 -14.08 -14.39
N LYS A 402 17.81 -14.61 -13.52
CA LYS A 402 18.45 -13.85 -12.44
C LYS A 402 19.20 -12.63 -12.98
N SER A 403 19.91 -12.81 -14.10
CA SER A 403 20.64 -11.72 -14.76
C SER A 403 19.71 -10.60 -15.24
N ASN A 404 18.53 -10.92 -15.80
CA ASN A 404 17.57 -9.90 -16.21
C ASN A 404 16.92 -9.22 -15.01
N TYR A 405 16.61 -9.99 -13.96
CA TYR A 405 16.08 -9.45 -12.71
C TYR A 405 17.04 -8.43 -12.10
N GLU A 406 18.33 -8.76 -12.04
CA GLU A 406 19.39 -7.86 -11.56
C GLU A 406 19.60 -6.67 -12.51
N LEU A 407 19.61 -6.89 -13.82
CA LEU A 407 19.77 -5.85 -14.84
C LEU A 407 18.70 -4.75 -14.72
N ILE A 408 17.44 -5.13 -14.53
CA ILE A 408 16.34 -4.18 -14.44
C ILE A 408 16.14 -3.63 -13.03
N GLY A 409 16.94 -4.08 -12.05
CA GLY A 409 16.94 -3.58 -10.66
C GLY A 409 15.96 -4.25 -9.71
N GLY A 410 15.46 -5.45 -10.04
CA GLY A 410 14.53 -6.24 -9.22
C GLY A 410 13.17 -5.58 -8.99
N LEU A 411 12.37 -6.07 -8.05
CA LEU A 411 11.10 -5.42 -7.68
C LEU A 411 11.37 -4.12 -6.92
N ASP A 412 10.61 -3.07 -7.22
CA ASP A 412 10.84 -1.76 -6.61
C ASP A 412 10.22 -1.68 -5.20
N GLU A 413 11.08 -1.57 -4.19
CA GLU A 413 10.68 -1.52 -2.78
C GLU A 413 10.03 -0.18 -2.35
N ARG A 414 9.85 0.77 -3.28
CA ARG A 414 9.02 1.95 -3.04
C ARG A 414 7.53 1.62 -3.02
N TYR A 415 7.10 0.54 -3.68
CA TYR A 415 5.73 0.01 -3.55
C TYR A 415 5.59 -0.68 -2.20
N ILE A 416 4.76 -0.10 -1.33
CA ILE A 416 4.71 -0.47 0.08
C ILE A 416 3.83 -1.71 0.25
N LEU A 417 4.36 -2.76 0.87
CA LEU A 417 3.74 -4.09 1.10
C LEU A 417 3.39 -4.91 -0.14
N GLY A 418 3.00 -4.30 -1.25
CA GLY A 418 2.60 -4.95 -2.50
C GLY A 418 1.67 -4.05 -3.31
N ASP A 419 1.15 -4.56 -4.42
CA ASP A 419 0.43 -3.83 -5.47
C ASP A 419 1.34 -2.93 -6.34
N PHE A 420 1.30 -3.16 -7.66
CA PHE A 420 2.00 -2.42 -8.72
C PHE A 420 3.51 -2.64 -8.88
N GLU A 421 4.18 -3.33 -7.97
CA GLU A 421 5.61 -3.68 -8.14
C GLU A 421 5.86 -4.61 -9.35
N ASP A 422 4.90 -5.48 -9.67
CA ASP A 422 4.95 -6.38 -10.83
C ASP A 422 4.72 -5.63 -12.16
N SER A 423 3.78 -4.71 -12.15
CA SER A 423 3.51 -3.77 -13.24
C SER A 423 4.72 -2.91 -13.56
N ASP A 424 5.34 -2.34 -12.52
CA ASP A 424 6.56 -1.56 -12.63
C ASP A 424 7.73 -2.39 -13.17
N LEU A 425 7.88 -3.64 -12.71
CA LEU A 425 8.88 -4.58 -13.23
C LEU A 425 8.68 -4.83 -14.72
N CYS A 426 7.44 -5.06 -15.16
CA CYS A 426 7.10 -5.24 -16.57
C CYS A 426 7.44 -4.00 -17.42
N MET A 427 7.17 -2.79 -16.88
CA MET A 427 7.50 -1.54 -17.55
C MET A 427 9.01 -1.33 -17.68
N ARG A 428 9.80 -1.63 -16.64
CA ARG A 428 11.27 -1.59 -16.72
C ARG A 428 11.81 -2.65 -17.68
N ALA A 429 11.29 -3.88 -17.63
CA ALA A 429 11.66 -4.93 -18.55
C ALA A 429 11.51 -4.50 -20.03
N ARG A 430 10.41 -3.81 -20.35
CA ARG A 430 10.19 -3.22 -21.69
C ARG A 430 11.20 -2.18 -22.10
N GLN A 431 11.57 -1.29 -21.19
CA GLN A 431 12.61 -0.30 -21.46
C GLN A 431 13.96 -0.96 -21.80
N HIS A 432 14.19 -2.18 -21.32
CA HIS A 432 15.36 -3.01 -21.64
C HIS A 432 15.14 -3.96 -22.82
N GLY A 433 14.05 -3.82 -23.58
CA GLY A 433 13.77 -4.63 -24.77
C GLY A 433 13.30 -6.06 -24.45
N LEU A 434 12.93 -6.34 -23.21
CA LEU A 434 12.38 -7.65 -22.82
C LEU A 434 10.89 -7.73 -23.16
N GLU A 435 10.49 -8.92 -23.61
CA GLU A 435 9.11 -9.27 -23.90
C GLU A 435 8.38 -9.66 -22.61
N ILE A 436 7.05 -9.50 -22.60
CA ILE A 436 6.22 -9.94 -21.48
C ILE A 436 5.21 -10.91 -22.05
N LYS A 437 5.27 -12.15 -21.57
CA LYS A 437 4.48 -13.24 -22.12
C LYS A 437 3.75 -13.99 -21.04
N ILE A 438 2.69 -14.68 -21.45
CA ILE A 438 1.99 -15.65 -20.60
C ILE A 438 1.87 -16.97 -21.37
N LEU A 439 2.01 -18.08 -20.64
CA LEU A 439 1.80 -19.41 -21.17
C LEU A 439 0.42 -19.92 -20.75
N GLN A 440 -0.54 -19.90 -21.68
CA GLN A 440 -1.96 -20.09 -21.36
C GLN A 440 -2.34 -21.52 -20.96
N ASN A 441 -1.56 -22.53 -21.34
CA ASN A 441 -1.81 -23.95 -21.03
C ASN A 441 -1.14 -24.44 -19.74
N VAL A 442 -0.41 -23.57 -19.05
CA VAL A 442 0.06 -23.81 -17.68
C VAL A 442 -0.87 -23.03 -16.78
N GLU A 443 -1.69 -23.78 -16.06
CA GLU A 443 -2.76 -23.25 -15.23
C GLU A 443 -2.48 -23.61 -13.77
N LEU A 444 -2.59 -22.60 -12.91
CA LEU A 444 -2.38 -22.71 -11.47
C LEU A 444 -3.60 -22.13 -10.75
N TYR A 445 -4.03 -22.76 -9.66
CA TYR A 445 -4.98 -22.13 -8.76
C TYR A 445 -4.26 -21.07 -7.93
N HIS A 446 -4.86 -19.89 -7.79
CA HIS A 446 -4.40 -18.87 -6.87
C HIS A 446 -5.54 -18.53 -5.92
N LEU A 447 -5.40 -18.96 -4.66
CA LEU A 447 -6.44 -18.89 -3.62
C LEU A 447 -6.55 -17.49 -2.99
N GLU A 448 -6.49 -16.47 -3.85
CA GLU A 448 -6.34 -15.04 -3.59
C GLU A 448 -7.18 -14.56 -2.39
N ARG A 449 -6.59 -13.67 -1.57
CA ARG A 449 -7.21 -13.04 -0.38
C ARG A 449 -7.44 -13.94 0.84
N GLN A 450 -7.02 -15.20 0.82
CA GLN A 450 -7.02 -16.02 2.03
C GLN A 450 -5.95 -15.60 3.07
N SER A 451 -4.83 -15.01 2.63
CA SER A 451 -3.81 -14.40 3.49
C SER A 451 -4.16 -12.97 3.93
N GLN A 452 -4.85 -12.21 3.07
CA GLN A 452 -5.24 -10.83 3.34
C GLN A 452 -6.51 -10.70 4.22
N SER A 453 -7.40 -11.71 4.21
CA SER A 453 -8.66 -11.73 4.97
C SER A 453 -8.49 -11.85 6.50
N LEU A 454 -7.29 -12.20 6.98
CA LEU A 454 -6.95 -12.25 8.41
C LEU A 454 -6.76 -10.86 9.04
N VAL A 455 -6.68 -9.81 8.24
CA VAL A 455 -6.62 -8.44 8.72
C VAL A 455 -7.98 -7.81 8.44
N SER A 456 -8.60 -7.28 9.50
CA SER A 456 -9.89 -6.58 9.52
C SER A 456 -10.10 -5.61 8.35
N SER A 457 -11.33 -5.08 8.22
CA SER A 457 -11.77 -3.99 7.33
C SER A 457 -10.97 -2.68 7.50
N ASP A 458 -9.66 -2.76 7.35
CA ASP A 458 -8.66 -1.79 7.73
C ASP A 458 -8.43 -0.91 6.50
N ARG A 459 -9.23 0.14 6.45
CA ARG A 459 -9.36 1.10 5.34
C ARG A 459 -8.03 1.61 4.78
N TRP A 460 -7.00 1.69 5.62
CA TRP A 460 -5.68 2.15 5.21
C TRP A 460 -5.06 1.28 4.11
N LYS A 461 -5.41 -0.02 4.02
CA LYS A 461 -4.91 -0.91 2.96
C LYS A 461 -5.43 -0.50 1.58
N GLN A 462 -6.70 -0.16 1.47
CA GLN A 462 -7.25 0.33 0.21
C GLN A 462 -6.57 1.65 -0.20
N GLU A 463 -6.30 2.52 0.77
CA GLU A 463 -5.58 3.77 0.53
C GLU A 463 -4.09 3.55 0.23
N LEU A 464 -3.50 2.43 0.69
CA LEU A 464 -2.17 1.99 0.31
C LEU A 464 -2.13 1.55 -1.16
N THR A 465 -3.10 0.74 -1.60
CA THR A 465 -3.24 0.38 -3.02
C THR A 465 -3.36 1.62 -3.90
N TYR A 466 -4.12 2.64 -3.46
CA TYR A 466 -4.22 3.90 -4.19
C TYR A 466 -2.93 4.74 -4.16
N TYR A 467 -2.21 4.74 -3.04
CA TYR A 467 -0.89 5.36 -2.97
C TYR A 467 0.09 4.70 -3.96
N ASN A 468 0.15 3.36 -3.99
CA ASN A 468 1.01 2.62 -4.91
C ASN A 468 0.59 2.83 -6.38
N CYS A 469 -0.71 2.87 -6.67
CA CYS A 469 -1.27 3.22 -7.99
C CYS A 469 -0.90 4.66 -8.41
N TRP A 470 -0.99 5.61 -7.49
CA TRP A 470 -0.56 6.99 -7.69
C TRP A 470 0.94 7.06 -8.01
N GLN A 471 1.78 6.39 -7.21
CA GLN A 471 3.22 6.36 -7.40
C GLN A 471 3.59 5.74 -8.76
N HIS A 472 2.96 4.62 -9.12
CA HIS A 472 3.11 3.99 -10.43
C HIS A 472 2.73 4.95 -11.56
N THR A 473 1.61 5.68 -11.41
CA THR A 473 1.18 6.69 -12.38
C THR A 473 2.20 7.81 -12.52
N GLN A 474 2.75 8.35 -11.41
CA GLN A 474 3.77 9.39 -11.46
C GLN A 474 5.00 8.97 -12.27
N GLN A 475 5.39 7.70 -12.16
CA GLN A 475 6.54 7.17 -12.86
C GLN A 475 6.27 6.85 -14.33
N TRP A 476 5.07 6.33 -14.65
CA TRP A 476 4.82 5.68 -15.94
C TRP A 476 3.77 6.35 -16.82
N ASP A 477 3.08 7.41 -16.39
CA ASP A 477 1.94 8.00 -17.11
C ASP A 477 2.24 8.25 -18.61
N SER A 478 3.36 8.90 -18.92
CA SER A 478 3.75 9.18 -20.30
C SER A 478 4.07 7.93 -21.12
N ALA A 479 4.66 6.91 -20.50
CA ALA A 479 5.00 5.65 -21.19
C ALA A 479 3.74 4.82 -21.46
N ILE A 480 2.83 4.73 -20.48
CA ILE A 480 1.56 4.03 -20.61
C ILE A 480 0.68 4.67 -21.68
N ARG A 481 0.62 6.01 -21.73
CA ARG A 481 -0.12 6.72 -22.79
C ARG A 481 0.36 6.33 -24.18
N ARG A 482 1.68 6.26 -24.40
CA ARG A 482 2.26 5.83 -25.68
C ARG A 482 1.92 4.38 -26.02
N LEU A 483 2.06 3.48 -25.06
CA LEU A 483 1.72 2.06 -25.25
C LEU A 483 0.24 1.86 -25.63
N ASN A 484 -0.66 2.66 -25.04
CA ASN A 484 -2.08 2.57 -25.36
C ASN A 484 -2.46 3.24 -26.68
N THR A 485 -1.74 4.27 -27.14
CA THR A 485 -1.97 4.87 -28.48
C THR A 485 -1.53 3.93 -29.59
N ASP A 486 -0.36 3.30 -29.44
CA ASP A 486 0.21 2.40 -30.46
C ASP A 486 -0.70 1.17 -30.73
N ARG A 487 -1.56 0.81 -29.78
CA ARG A 487 -2.54 -0.28 -29.90
C ARG A 487 -3.84 0.13 -30.61
N HIS A 488 -4.20 1.40 -30.65
CA HIS A 488 -5.38 1.85 -31.40
C HIS A 488 -5.08 2.00 -32.90
N ASP A 489 -3.80 2.12 -33.26
CA ASP A 489 -3.33 2.25 -34.64
C ASP A 489 -2.89 0.91 -35.27
N ALA A 490 -2.78 -0.17 -34.49
CA ALA A 490 -2.44 -1.54 -34.90
C ALA A 490 -3.65 -2.46 -34.82
#